data_AF-A0A7V9LE48-F1
#
_entry.id   AF-A0A7V9LE48-F1
#
_cell.length_a   1.000
_cell.length_b   1.000
_cell.length_c   1.000
_cell.angle_alpha   90.00
_cell.angle_beta   90.00
_cell.angle_gamma   90.00
#
_symmetry.space_group_name_H-M   'P 1'
#
loop_
_entity.id
_entity.type
_entity.pdbx_description
1 polymer ?
#
loop_
_entity_poly.entity_id
_entity_poly.type
_entity_poly.pdbx_seq_one_letter_code
_entity_poly.pdbx_strand_id
1 'polypeptide(L)'
;MRVASPTGRLLAGTLFGAITSMIVVMVLGMRATDPTHRLVPEDASGQLRRIAIHYVPAMDHRILPVWKQLFAILPADVDVVVVVQRAEDFDRFTRQFAGRQFKPVVLGHSLTTWSRDRLAALDNDAVLAPPRVSVGSGPRAGDWEVPFAIARDIYDAKPAVSELVFEGGDLAASTSYVFADVNLIGRNLGRGDASRAYLERSLQRTFSQDVIWLGNNPGDVPEHHIMMYTVPLDDRRMLVGDVRLGKRLAPDAVADPAFEQHAARFDRVAIELISRGFTVARVPVVVLPGAGSYVTYTNALFDRDAAGPVVYLPTYRMRTLDRAAADLYTELGYRVVPIDVSTMFTLNGSLGCLVNVLARD
;
A
#
# COMPACT_ATOMS: atom_id res chain seq x y z
N MET A 1 72.89 5.37 -0.03
CA MET A 1 71.51 5.61 0.46
C MET A 1 71.09 7.02 0.08
N ARG A 2 70.12 7.19 -0.84
CA ARG A 2 69.58 8.52 -1.15
C ARG A 2 68.50 8.86 -0.12
N VAL A 3 68.75 9.86 0.72
CA VAL A 3 67.78 10.36 1.69
C VAL A 3 66.74 11.19 0.92
N ALA A 4 65.47 10.81 0.99
CA ALA A 4 64.39 11.56 0.35
C ALA A 4 64.32 12.99 0.90
N SER A 5 64.15 13.97 0.00
CA SER A 5 63.99 15.37 0.35
C SER A 5 62.77 15.56 1.26
N PRO A 6 62.76 16.58 2.14
CA PRO A 6 61.60 16.91 2.99
C PRO A 6 60.31 17.04 2.17
N THR A 7 60.39 17.64 0.99
CA THR A 7 59.28 17.80 0.04
C THR A 7 58.75 16.46 -0.48
N GLY A 8 59.64 15.50 -0.77
CA GLY A 8 59.24 14.16 -1.20
C GLY A 8 58.51 13.38 -0.10
N ARG A 9 58.90 13.56 1.16
CA ARG A 9 58.21 12.95 2.32
C ARG A 9 56.82 13.54 2.54
N LEU A 10 56.67 14.85 2.39
CA LEU A 10 55.37 15.51 2.51
C LEU A 10 54.40 15.02 1.43
N LEU A 11 54.83 15.02 0.16
CA LEU A 11 54.00 14.55 -0.96
C LEU A 11 53.59 13.07 -0.83
N ALA A 12 54.51 12.22 -0.40
CA ALA A 12 54.21 10.81 -0.15
C ALA A 12 53.17 10.63 0.97
N GLY A 13 53.27 11.42 2.05
CA GLY A 13 52.30 11.42 3.15
C GLY A 13 50.91 11.87 2.71
N THR A 14 50.82 12.97 1.95
CA THR A 14 49.54 13.48 1.43
C THR A 14 48.88 12.48 0.48
N LEU A 15 49.66 11.89 -0.44
CA LEU A 15 49.13 10.89 -1.38
C LEU A 15 48.64 9.64 -0.65
N PHE A 16 49.41 9.16 0.34
CA PHE A 16 49.02 8.01 1.16
C PHE A 16 47.74 8.30 1.96
N GLY A 17 47.63 9.50 2.54
CA GLY A 17 46.43 9.94 3.27
C GLY A 17 45.20 10.00 2.35
N ALA A 18 45.34 10.56 1.15
CA ALA A 18 44.27 10.65 0.16
C ALA A 18 43.80 9.25 -0.30
N ILE A 19 44.73 8.35 -0.62
CA ILE A 19 44.42 6.97 -1.02
C ILE A 19 43.74 6.23 0.13
N THR A 20 44.26 6.33 1.35
CA THR A 20 43.67 5.68 2.53
C THR A 20 42.25 6.21 2.79
N SER A 21 42.03 7.51 2.66
CA SER A 21 40.71 8.12 2.81
C SER A 21 39.74 7.65 1.73
N MET A 22 40.20 7.56 0.48
CA MET A 22 39.40 7.04 -0.63
C MET A 22 39.04 5.57 -0.43
N ILE A 23 39.98 4.74 0.05
CA ILE A 23 39.72 3.34 0.40
C ILE A 23 38.72 3.24 1.55
N VAL A 24 38.85 4.06 2.59
CA VAL A 24 37.89 4.07 3.71
C VAL A 24 36.50 4.50 3.24
N VAL A 25 36.39 5.53 2.40
CA VAL A 25 35.11 5.95 1.80
C VAL A 25 34.55 4.89 0.87
N MET A 26 35.37 4.20 0.08
CA MET A 26 34.93 3.08 -0.74
C MET A 26 34.50 1.90 0.13
N VAL A 27 35.26 1.50 1.14
CA VAL A 27 34.94 0.34 2.00
C VAL A 27 33.73 0.61 2.89
N LEU A 28 33.61 1.83 3.45
CA LEU A 28 32.45 2.22 4.25
C LEU A 28 31.24 2.57 3.38
N GLY A 29 31.46 3.13 2.19
CA GLY A 29 30.40 3.45 1.22
C GLY A 29 29.91 2.25 0.40
N MET A 30 30.72 1.19 0.26
CA MET A 30 30.34 -0.07 -0.39
C MET A 30 29.69 -1.06 0.56
N ARG A 31 29.64 -0.79 1.87
CA ARG A 31 28.64 -1.44 2.73
C ARG A 31 27.28 -0.81 2.43
N ALA A 32 26.79 -1.04 1.22
CA ALA A 32 25.37 -0.99 0.97
C ALA A 32 24.74 -1.89 2.03
N THR A 33 23.89 -1.33 2.87
CA THR A 33 23.09 -2.12 3.78
C THR A 33 22.25 -3.04 2.90
N ASP A 34 22.51 -4.35 2.98
CA ASP A 34 21.70 -5.34 2.27
C ASP A 34 20.23 -5.04 2.59
N PRO A 35 19.34 -5.02 1.58
CA PRO A 35 17.94 -4.74 1.82
C PRO A 35 17.39 -5.70 2.88
N THR A 36 16.83 -5.13 3.95
CA THR A 36 16.57 -5.86 5.20
C THR A 36 15.15 -6.39 5.33
N HIS A 37 14.23 -5.94 4.48
CA HIS A 37 12.80 -6.21 4.63
C HIS A 37 12.15 -6.60 3.31
N ARG A 38 11.05 -7.34 3.37
CA ARG A 38 10.13 -7.48 2.24
C ARG A 38 8.78 -6.94 2.65
N LEU A 39 8.14 -6.22 1.73
CA LEU A 39 6.77 -5.77 1.88
C LEU A 39 5.85 -6.99 1.74
N VAL A 40 4.90 -7.13 2.65
CA VAL A 40 3.88 -8.19 2.55
C VAL A 40 3.16 -8.05 1.21
N PRO A 41 3.11 -9.12 0.37
CA PRO A 41 2.42 -9.06 -0.91
C PRO A 41 0.95 -8.65 -0.75
N GLU A 42 0.39 -7.98 -1.75
CA GLU A 42 -1.05 -7.65 -1.83
C GLU A 42 -1.86 -8.72 -2.54
N ASP A 43 -1.20 -9.59 -3.30
CA ASP A 43 -1.81 -10.63 -4.12
C ASP A 43 -2.29 -11.85 -3.31
N ALA A 44 -2.69 -12.90 -4.04
CA ALA A 44 -3.08 -14.19 -3.47
C ALA A 44 -1.90 -15.18 -3.43
N SER A 45 -0.66 -14.72 -3.15
CA SER A 45 0.52 -15.60 -3.06
C SER A 45 0.45 -16.59 -1.89
N GLY A 46 -0.21 -16.22 -0.79
CA GLY A 46 -0.36 -17.04 0.42
C GLY A 46 -1.66 -16.76 1.17
N GLN A 47 -2.00 -17.65 2.11
CA GLN A 47 -3.17 -17.52 2.96
C GLN A 47 -3.02 -16.31 3.88
N LEU A 48 -4.10 -15.54 4.07
CA LEU A 48 -4.10 -14.48 5.07
C LEU A 48 -3.90 -15.05 6.46
N ARG A 49 -2.96 -14.47 7.22
CA ARG A 49 -2.70 -14.88 8.61
C ARG A 49 -3.13 -13.81 9.59
N ARG A 50 -2.86 -12.54 9.25
CA ARG A 50 -3.21 -11.40 10.10
C ARG A 50 -3.62 -10.20 9.27
N ILE A 51 -4.70 -9.55 9.69
CA ILE A 51 -5.12 -8.26 9.16
C ILE A 51 -5.31 -7.24 10.27
N ALA A 52 -5.19 -5.96 9.95
CA ALA A 52 -5.56 -4.85 10.82
C ALA A 52 -6.69 -4.00 10.22
N ILE A 53 -7.62 -3.62 11.08
CA ILE A 53 -8.68 -2.65 10.79
C ILE A 53 -8.66 -1.53 11.84
N HIS A 54 -9.19 -0.37 11.50
CA HIS A 54 -9.39 0.73 12.43
C HIS A 54 -10.87 0.87 12.74
N TYR A 55 -11.26 0.79 14.01
CA TYR A 55 -12.63 0.99 14.43
C TYR A 55 -12.86 2.40 14.96
N VAL A 56 -13.71 3.16 14.26
CA VAL A 56 -14.11 4.52 14.61
C VAL A 56 -15.64 4.56 14.75
N PRO A 57 -16.20 4.63 15.98
CA PRO A 57 -17.66 4.52 16.19
C PRO A 57 -18.50 5.53 15.41
N ALA A 58 -17.97 6.72 15.13
CA ALA A 58 -18.64 7.75 14.32
C ALA A 58 -18.94 7.27 12.88
N MET A 59 -18.23 6.24 12.42
CA MET A 59 -18.35 5.65 11.08
C MET A 59 -19.21 4.39 11.04
N ASP A 60 -19.86 3.99 12.15
CA ASP A 60 -20.66 2.75 12.22
C ASP A 60 -21.68 2.63 11.07
N HIS A 61 -22.43 3.71 10.80
CA HIS A 61 -23.46 3.72 9.75
C HIS A 61 -22.92 3.52 8.33
N ARG A 62 -21.60 3.70 8.13
CA ARG A 62 -20.92 3.58 6.84
C ARG A 62 -20.13 2.28 6.73
N ILE A 63 -19.38 1.92 7.77
CA ILE A 63 -18.35 0.89 7.70
C ILE A 63 -18.78 -0.43 8.35
N LEU A 64 -19.61 -0.38 9.40
CA LEU A 64 -20.03 -1.60 10.11
C LEU A 64 -20.74 -2.63 9.20
N PRO A 65 -21.58 -2.25 8.22
CA PRO A 65 -22.14 -3.20 7.25
C PRO A 65 -21.08 -3.91 6.40
N VAL A 66 -19.97 -3.25 6.10
CA VAL A 66 -18.84 -3.81 5.33
C VAL A 66 -18.12 -4.88 6.17
N TRP A 67 -17.77 -4.55 7.41
CA TRP A 67 -17.13 -5.49 8.33
C TRP A 67 -18.02 -6.69 8.68
N LYS A 68 -19.34 -6.50 8.81
CA LYS A 68 -20.30 -7.61 8.99
C LYS A 68 -20.27 -8.61 7.86
N GLN A 69 -20.21 -8.14 6.61
CA GLN A 69 -20.06 -9.03 5.46
C GLN A 69 -18.70 -9.73 5.48
N LEU A 70 -17.60 -8.97 5.67
CA LEU A 70 -16.25 -9.52 5.67
C LEU A 70 -16.06 -10.57 6.76
N PHE A 71 -16.41 -10.29 8.01
CA PHE A 71 -16.16 -11.22 9.12
C PHE A 71 -17.12 -12.43 9.15
N ALA A 72 -18.24 -12.39 8.42
CA ALA A 72 -19.10 -13.55 8.23
C ALA A 72 -18.47 -14.61 7.31
N ILE A 73 -17.53 -14.21 6.44
CA ILE A 73 -16.91 -15.10 5.44
C ILE A 73 -15.41 -15.33 5.68
N LEU A 74 -14.73 -14.40 6.38
CA LEU A 74 -13.30 -14.47 6.60
C LEU A 74 -12.96 -15.70 7.45
N PRO A 75 -11.98 -16.53 7.06
CA PRO A 75 -11.61 -17.72 7.82
C PRO A 75 -11.38 -17.40 9.31
N ALA A 76 -11.85 -18.30 10.17
CA ALA A 76 -11.88 -18.08 11.62
C ALA A 76 -10.48 -18.03 12.24
N ASP A 77 -9.49 -18.60 11.56
CA ASP A 77 -8.08 -18.65 11.93
C ASP A 77 -7.29 -17.39 11.52
N VAL A 78 -7.88 -16.47 10.76
CA VAL A 78 -7.27 -15.15 10.48
C VAL A 78 -7.32 -14.28 11.73
N ASP A 79 -6.14 -13.92 12.24
CA ASP A 79 -5.96 -12.94 13.32
C ASP A 79 -6.47 -11.56 12.86
N VAL A 80 -7.43 -10.98 13.59
CA VAL A 80 -7.92 -9.63 13.30
C VAL A 80 -7.49 -8.68 14.42
N VAL A 81 -6.59 -7.78 14.08
CA VAL A 81 -6.16 -6.66 14.93
C VAL A 81 -7.12 -5.49 14.74
N VAL A 82 -7.68 -4.98 15.83
CA VAL A 82 -8.64 -3.87 15.81
C VAL A 82 -8.03 -2.69 16.55
N VAL A 83 -7.61 -1.70 15.78
CA VAL A 83 -7.06 -0.45 16.31
C VAL A 83 -8.21 0.47 16.69
N VAL A 84 -8.23 0.96 17.92
CA VAL A 84 -9.28 1.81 18.48
C VAL A 84 -8.69 3.02 19.19
N GLN A 85 -9.50 4.07 19.31
CA GLN A 85 -9.14 5.22 20.14
C GLN A 85 -9.15 4.86 21.63
N ARG A 86 -10.20 4.17 22.11
CA ARG A 86 -10.41 3.85 23.52
C ARG A 86 -10.80 2.39 23.71
N ALA A 87 -10.56 1.85 24.90
CA ALA A 87 -10.94 0.47 25.22
C ALA A 87 -12.46 0.23 25.09
N GLU A 88 -13.29 1.22 25.44
CA GLU A 88 -14.75 1.11 25.35
C GLU A 88 -15.24 1.03 23.89
N ASP A 89 -14.47 1.57 22.95
CA ASP A 89 -14.75 1.46 21.52
C ASP A 89 -14.50 0.00 21.06
N PHE A 90 -13.46 -0.67 21.58
CA PHE A 90 -13.25 -2.09 21.32
C PHE A 90 -14.36 -2.97 21.91
N ASP A 91 -14.81 -2.68 23.14
CA ASP A 91 -15.95 -3.37 23.74
C ASP A 91 -17.24 -3.19 22.91
N ARG A 92 -17.45 -1.99 22.37
CA ARG A 92 -18.57 -1.72 21.45
C ARG A 92 -18.44 -2.54 20.17
N PHE A 93 -17.25 -2.60 19.59
CA PHE A 93 -16.97 -3.37 18.38
C PHE A 93 -17.23 -4.86 18.60
N THR A 94 -16.65 -5.47 19.62
CA THR A 94 -16.78 -6.92 19.89
C THR A 94 -18.22 -7.36 20.12
N ARG A 95 -19.06 -6.51 20.74
CA ARG A 95 -20.51 -6.77 20.87
C ARG A 95 -21.22 -6.92 19.51
N GLN A 96 -20.70 -6.35 18.43
CA GLN A 96 -21.26 -6.48 17.08
C GLN A 96 -20.87 -7.80 16.39
N PHE A 97 -19.86 -8.50 16.91
CA PHE A 97 -19.22 -9.67 16.28
C PHE A 97 -19.05 -10.82 17.27
N ALA A 98 -20.12 -11.13 18.00
CA ALA A 98 -20.13 -12.22 18.98
C ALA A 98 -19.67 -13.54 18.35
N GLY A 99 -18.78 -14.26 19.04
CA GLY A 99 -18.26 -15.56 18.59
C GLY A 99 -16.94 -15.51 17.81
N ARG A 100 -16.45 -14.32 17.43
CA ARG A 100 -15.10 -14.14 16.86
C ARG A 100 -14.16 -13.49 17.87
N GLN A 101 -12.92 -13.93 17.91
CA GLN A 101 -11.87 -13.30 18.72
C GLN A 101 -11.15 -12.20 17.93
N PHE A 102 -10.82 -11.12 18.61
CA PHE A 102 -10.15 -9.95 18.05
C PHE A 102 -9.04 -9.51 19.01
N LYS A 103 -7.96 -8.93 18.48
CA LYS A 103 -6.85 -8.38 19.26
C LYS A 103 -6.94 -6.85 19.29
N PRO A 104 -7.12 -6.21 20.45
CA PRO A 104 -7.20 -4.75 20.52
C PRO A 104 -5.82 -4.11 20.41
N VAL A 105 -5.77 -2.94 19.76
CA VAL A 105 -4.67 -1.97 19.88
C VAL A 105 -5.28 -0.63 20.25
N VAL A 106 -5.02 -0.14 21.47
CA VAL A 106 -5.64 1.09 21.99
C VAL A 106 -4.66 2.25 21.86
N LEU A 107 -4.99 3.26 21.06
CA LEU A 107 -4.11 4.40 20.79
C LEU A 107 -4.19 5.50 21.85
N GLY A 108 -5.37 5.78 22.39
CA GLY A 108 -5.62 6.98 23.20
C GLY A 108 -5.77 8.28 22.39
N HIS A 109 -5.66 8.22 21.06
CA HIS A 109 -5.74 9.36 20.15
C HIS A 109 -6.76 9.12 19.03
N SER A 110 -7.38 10.20 18.54
CA SER A 110 -8.31 10.12 17.41
C SER A 110 -7.62 9.59 16.16
N LEU A 111 -8.28 8.67 15.49
CA LEU A 111 -7.84 8.01 14.25
C LEU A 111 -8.96 7.99 13.21
N THR A 112 -8.60 7.66 11.98
CA THR A 112 -9.54 7.38 10.89
C THR A 112 -9.73 5.88 10.65
N THR A 113 -10.76 5.52 9.89
CA THR A 113 -11.06 4.11 9.55
C THR A 113 -10.11 3.49 8.52
N TRP A 114 -9.20 4.28 7.95
CA TRP A 114 -8.34 3.89 6.83
C TRP A 114 -7.09 3.17 7.33
N SER A 115 -7.23 1.89 7.69
CA SER A 115 -6.14 1.12 8.30
C SER A 115 -4.97 0.84 7.36
N ARG A 116 -5.22 0.90 6.05
CA ARG A 116 -4.17 0.76 5.04
C ARG A 116 -3.19 1.94 5.06
N ASP A 117 -3.61 3.10 5.55
CA ASP A 117 -2.77 4.29 5.55
C ASP A 117 -1.74 4.25 6.69
N ARG A 118 -0.67 5.03 6.55
CA ARG A 118 0.35 5.30 7.58
C ARG A 118 1.19 4.12 8.06
N LEU A 119 1.08 2.94 7.45
CA LEU A 119 2.05 1.86 7.68
C LEU A 119 2.14 0.92 6.47
N ALA A 120 3.30 0.30 6.32
CA ALA A 120 3.53 -0.83 5.42
C ALA A 120 3.90 -2.05 6.27
N ALA A 121 3.23 -3.19 6.06
CA ALA A 121 3.52 -4.43 6.77
C ALA A 121 4.72 -5.14 6.14
N LEU A 122 5.60 -5.70 6.97
CA LEU A 122 6.79 -6.41 6.55
C LEU A 122 6.63 -7.91 6.84
N ASP A 123 7.19 -8.77 5.99
CA ASP A 123 7.03 -10.23 6.06
C ASP A 123 7.70 -10.89 7.28
N ASN A 124 8.51 -10.15 8.02
CA ASN A 124 9.19 -10.59 9.23
C ASN A 124 8.46 -10.17 10.51
N ASP A 125 7.12 -10.15 10.49
CA ASP A 125 6.27 -9.72 11.61
C ASP A 125 6.66 -8.32 12.13
N ALA A 126 6.90 -7.38 11.21
CA ALA A 126 7.24 -6.00 11.54
C ALA A 126 6.40 -5.01 10.72
N VAL A 127 6.52 -3.72 11.04
CA VAL A 127 5.90 -2.65 10.28
C VAL A 127 6.92 -1.55 9.98
N LEU A 128 6.78 -0.94 8.81
CA LEU A 128 7.48 0.25 8.40
C LEU A 128 6.54 1.45 8.60
N ALA A 129 6.97 2.39 9.44
CA ALA A 129 6.30 3.66 9.67
C ALA A 129 6.88 4.76 8.75
N PRO A 130 6.06 5.66 8.19
CA PRO A 130 6.57 6.88 7.58
C PRO A 130 7.16 7.80 8.68
N PRO A 131 8.13 8.68 8.33
CA PRO A 131 8.67 9.64 9.28
C PRO A 131 7.55 10.58 9.75
N ARG A 132 7.69 11.09 10.98
CA ARG A 132 6.70 12.01 11.54
C ARG A 132 6.54 13.20 10.61
N VAL A 133 5.33 13.39 10.12
CA VAL A 133 4.94 14.62 9.45
C VAL A 133 4.40 15.55 10.50
N SER A 134 4.86 16.80 10.51
CA SER A 134 4.19 17.88 11.22
C SER A 134 2.87 18.19 10.52
N VAL A 135 2.00 17.19 10.37
CA VAL A 135 0.61 17.43 10.03
C VAL A 135 -0.02 18.08 11.25
N GLY A 136 -0.68 19.22 11.01
CA GLY A 136 -1.32 20.01 12.05
C GLY A 136 -2.30 19.19 12.89
N SER A 137 -2.71 19.76 14.01
CA SER A 137 -3.79 19.24 14.85
C SER A 137 -5.02 18.92 13.97
N GLY A 138 -5.39 17.64 13.89
CA GLY A 138 -6.50 17.20 13.04
C GLY A 138 -6.94 15.78 13.38
N PRO A 139 -8.09 15.35 12.84
CA PRO A 139 -8.69 14.04 13.16
C PRO A 139 -7.83 12.84 12.74
N ARG A 140 -6.80 13.04 11.89
CA ARG A 140 -5.83 12.02 11.47
C ARG A 140 -4.53 12.00 12.29
N ALA A 141 -4.38 12.86 13.30
CA ALA A 141 -3.11 12.97 14.02
C ALA A 141 -2.67 11.66 14.68
N GLY A 142 -3.63 10.87 15.19
CA GLY A 142 -3.36 9.56 15.78
C GLY A 142 -3.02 8.47 14.76
N ASP A 143 -3.34 8.64 13.47
CA ASP A 143 -3.03 7.63 12.43
C ASP A 143 -1.50 7.39 12.34
N TRP A 144 -0.68 8.40 12.64
CA TRP A 144 0.79 8.25 12.64
C TRP A 144 1.32 7.37 13.77
N GLU A 145 0.58 7.25 14.88
CA GLU A 145 0.98 6.44 16.04
C GLU A 145 0.64 4.96 15.88
N VAL A 146 -0.27 4.64 14.95
CA VAL A 146 -0.72 3.27 14.62
C VAL A 146 0.44 2.29 14.42
N PRO A 147 1.43 2.52 13.53
CA PRO A 147 2.51 1.55 13.35
C PRO A 147 3.31 1.29 14.64
N PHE A 148 3.49 2.31 15.49
CA PHE A 148 4.21 2.16 16.75
C PHE A 148 3.40 1.34 17.76
N ALA A 149 2.08 1.56 17.82
CA ALA A 149 1.19 0.80 18.68
C ALA A 149 1.07 -0.66 18.22
N ILE A 150 0.94 -0.92 16.92
CA ILE A 150 0.94 -2.29 16.37
C ILE A 150 2.27 -2.98 16.66
N ALA A 151 3.40 -2.33 16.38
CA ALA A 151 4.71 -2.90 16.66
C ALA A 151 4.87 -3.30 18.14
N ARG A 152 4.44 -2.44 19.05
CA ARG A 152 4.49 -2.70 20.50
C ARG A 152 3.52 -3.82 20.92
N ASP A 153 2.25 -3.69 20.57
CA ASP A 153 1.17 -4.50 21.17
C ASP A 153 1.00 -5.86 20.48
N ILE A 154 1.41 -5.98 19.20
CA ILE A 154 1.28 -7.21 18.41
C ILE A 154 2.62 -7.93 18.25
N TYR A 155 3.71 -7.18 18.06
CA TYR A 155 5.01 -7.74 17.71
C TYR A 155 6.06 -7.66 18.83
N ASP A 156 5.74 -7.01 19.96
CA ASP A 156 6.70 -6.71 21.04
C ASP A 156 8.01 -6.09 20.51
N ALA A 157 7.87 -5.20 19.52
CA ALA A 157 8.98 -4.64 18.76
C ALA A 157 8.83 -3.13 18.56
N LYS A 158 9.90 -2.50 18.06
CA LYS A 158 9.85 -1.14 17.53
C LYS A 158 9.62 -1.21 16.01
N PRO A 159 8.82 -0.30 15.43
CA PRO A 159 8.67 -0.26 13.99
C PRO A 159 9.98 0.19 13.34
N ALA A 160 10.24 -0.27 12.12
CA ALA A 160 11.20 0.39 11.25
C ALA A 160 10.63 1.77 10.87
N VAL A 161 11.49 2.78 10.69
CA VAL A 161 11.07 4.11 10.25
C VAL A 161 11.69 4.40 8.90
N SER A 162 10.85 4.69 7.91
CA SER A 162 11.28 5.03 6.56
C SER A 162 11.89 6.42 6.50
N GLU A 163 12.82 6.61 5.57
CA GLU A 163 13.28 7.94 5.15
C GLU A 163 12.20 8.68 4.36
N LEU A 164 11.27 7.93 3.74
CA LEU A 164 10.25 8.45 2.84
C LEU A 164 8.92 8.64 3.55
N VAL A 165 8.23 9.72 3.20
CA VAL A 165 6.82 9.93 3.52
C VAL A 165 5.97 9.13 2.55
N PHE A 166 5.15 8.24 3.07
CA PHE A 166 4.19 7.44 2.31
C PHE A 166 2.94 7.16 3.15
N GLU A 167 1.89 6.72 2.48
CA GLU A 167 0.76 5.97 3.03
C GLU A 167 0.85 4.53 2.50
N GLY A 168 0.37 3.53 3.24
CA GLY A 168 0.53 2.14 2.82
C GLY A 168 -0.10 1.85 1.46
N GLY A 169 -1.16 2.58 1.08
CA GLY A 169 -1.76 2.51 -0.26
C GLY A 169 -0.93 3.12 -1.39
N ASP A 170 0.17 3.83 -1.11
CA ASP A 170 1.11 4.30 -2.14
C ASP A 170 2.05 3.19 -2.63
N LEU A 171 2.10 2.07 -1.90
CA LEU A 171 2.92 0.91 -2.21
C LEU A 171 2.01 -0.29 -2.48
N ALA A 172 2.43 -1.17 -3.37
CA ALA A 172 1.85 -2.51 -3.52
C ALA A 172 2.98 -3.52 -3.71
N ALA A 173 2.74 -4.78 -3.41
CA ALA A 173 3.76 -5.82 -3.57
C ALA A 173 3.20 -7.11 -4.16
N SER A 174 4.06 -7.81 -4.89
CA SER A 174 3.97 -9.25 -5.14
C SER A 174 5.10 -9.95 -4.37
N THR A 175 5.29 -11.25 -4.56
CA THR A 175 6.43 -11.97 -3.96
C THR A 175 7.78 -11.41 -4.43
N SER A 176 7.92 -11.01 -5.70
CA SER A 176 9.19 -10.53 -6.27
C SER A 176 9.33 -9.01 -6.35
N TYR A 177 8.22 -8.26 -6.36
CA TYR A 177 8.25 -6.84 -6.70
C TYR A 177 7.61 -5.95 -5.64
N VAL A 178 8.16 -4.75 -5.45
CA VAL A 178 7.45 -3.61 -4.85
C VAL A 178 7.12 -2.62 -5.96
N PHE A 179 5.85 -2.24 -6.04
CA PHE A 179 5.36 -1.24 -6.96
C PHE A 179 5.18 0.09 -6.22
N ALA A 180 5.67 1.15 -6.84
CA ALA A 180 5.52 2.52 -6.38
C ALA A 180 5.33 3.44 -7.59
N ASP A 181 4.87 4.66 -7.38
CA ASP A 181 4.60 5.58 -8.48
C ASP A 181 5.11 7.00 -8.25
N VAL A 182 5.01 7.81 -9.29
CA VAL A 182 5.42 9.21 -9.31
C VAL A 182 4.68 10.11 -8.30
N ASN A 183 3.52 9.71 -7.76
CA ASN A 183 2.81 10.49 -6.74
C ASN A 183 3.61 10.55 -5.42
N LEU A 184 4.50 9.59 -5.15
CA LEU A 184 5.41 9.66 -4.01
C LEU A 184 6.33 10.89 -4.05
N ILE A 185 6.65 11.42 -5.24
CA ILE A 185 7.40 12.67 -5.37
C ILE A 185 6.66 13.78 -4.66
N GLY A 186 5.38 13.97 -4.97
CA GLY A 186 4.54 15.01 -4.39
C GLY A 186 4.48 14.96 -2.87
N ARG A 187 4.45 13.75 -2.28
CA ARG A 187 4.41 13.53 -0.82
C ARG A 187 5.73 13.88 -0.12
N ASN A 188 6.83 13.84 -0.85
CA ASN A 188 8.17 14.06 -0.32
C ASN A 188 8.75 15.44 -0.69
N LEU A 189 8.05 16.24 -1.52
CA LEU A 189 8.42 17.61 -1.84
C LEU A 189 8.59 18.45 -0.56
N GLY A 190 9.69 19.20 -0.51
CA GLY A 190 10.02 20.09 0.62
C GLY A 190 10.68 19.40 1.82
N ARG A 191 11.04 18.11 1.73
CA ARG A 191 11.62 17.33 2.84
C ARG A 191 13.03 16.81 2.58
N GLY A 192 13.64 17.27 1.48
CA GLY A 192 14.96 16.84 1.03
C GLY A 192 14.96 16.60 -0.47
N ASP A 193 15.76 15.64 -0.91
CA ASP A 193 15.76 15.16 -2.28
C ASP A 193 14.46 14.36 -2.53
N ALA A 194 13.58 14.90 -3.37
CA ALA A 194 12.34 14.24 -3.79
C ALA A 194 12.44 13.74 -5.24
N SER A 195 13.66 13.64 -5.79
CA SER A 195 13.86 13.10 -7.14
C SER A 195 13.47 11.63 -7.17
N ARG A 196 12.91 11.19 -8.31
CA ARG A 196 12.63 9.77 -8.57
C ARG A 196 13.85 8.89 -8.22
N ALA A 197 15.03 9.29 -8.66
CA ALA A 197 16.25 8.50 -8.45
C ALA A 197 16.59 8.33 -6.96
N TYR A 198 16.34 9.35 -6.13
CA TYR A 198 16.51 9.22 -4.68
C TYR A 198 15.45 8.31 -4.06
N LEU A 199 14.18 8.51 -4.39
CA LEU A 199 13.07 7.72 -3.86
C LEU A 199 13.20 6.24 -4.23
N GLU A 200 13.50 5.94 -5.50
CA GLU A 200 13.71 4.57 -6.00
C GLU A 200 14.88 3.88 -5.29
N ARG A 201 16.01 4.58 -5.09
CA ARG A 201 17.14 4.05 -4.30
C ARG A 201 16.79 3.82 -2.83
N SER A 202 16.00 4.71 -2.22
CA SER A 202 15.58 4.55 -0.82
C SER A 202 14.67 3.33 -0.67
N LEU A 203 13.74 3.11 -1.62
CA LEU A 203 12.93 1.89 -1.69
C LEU A 203 13.80 0.63 -1.90
N GLN A 204 14.77 0.66 -2.81
CA GLN A 204 15.69 -0.47 -3.07
C GLN A 204 16.59 -0.82 -1.88
N ARG A 205 16.94 0.16 -1.03
CA ARG A 205 17.67 -0.11 0.23
C ARG A 205 16.76 -0.66 1.32
N THR A 206 15.47 -0.34 1.26
CA THR A 206 14.49 -0.75 2.27
C THR A 206 13.97 -2.16 1.98
N PHE A 207 13.65 -2.44 0.74
CA PHE A 207 12.97 -3.66 0.31
C PHE A 207 13.90 -4.58 -0.49
N SER A 208 13.85 -5.88 -0.22
CA SER A 208 14.62 -6.89 -0.94
C SER A 208 13.92 -7.37 -2.23
N GLN A 209 12.71 -6.89 -2.48
CA GLN A 209 11.99 -7.06 -3.73
C GLN A 209 12.49 -6.04 -4.77
N ASP A 210 12.38 -6.38 -6.04
CA ASP A 210 12.72 -5.47 -7.13
C ASP A 210 11.70 -4.33 -7.20
N VAL A 211 12.18 -3.10 -7.33
CA VAL A 211 11.32 -1.92 -7.38
C VAL A 211 10.83 -1.65 -8.81
N ILE A 212 9.51 -1.65 -9.00
CA ILE A 212 8.82 -1.24 -10.22
C ILE A 212 8.22 0.15 -10.00
N TRP A 213 8.90 1.17 -10.51
CA TRP A 213 8.45 2.56 -10.46
C TRP A 213 7.54 2.93 -11.64
N LEU A 214 6.32 3.44 -11.40
CA LEU A 214 5.38 3.83 -12.46
C LEU A 214 5.33 5.35 -12.68
N GLY A 215 5.35 5.76 -13.95
CA GLY A 215 5.33 7.17 -14.35
C GLY A 215 6.67 7.91 -14.17
N ASN A 216 6.83 9.02 -14.89
CA ASN A 216 8.04 9.85 -14.85
C ASN A 216 7.79 11.23 -14.27
N ASN A 217 6.61 11.80 -14.54
CA ASN A 217 6.21 13.14 -14.14
C ASN A 217 4.87 13.12 -13.38
N PRO A 218 4.63 14.09 -12.47
CA PRO A 218 3.32 14.27 -11.86
C PRO A 218 2.20 14.30 -12.90
N GLY A 219 1.15 13.52 -12.65
CA GLY A 219 0.02 13.38 -13.57
C GLY A 219 0.20 12.35 -14.69
N ASP A 220 1.33 11.62 -14.73
CA ASP A 220 1.52 10.48 -15.64
C ASP A 220 0.66 9.28 -15.27
N VAL A 221 0.44 9.08 -13.97
CA VAL A 221 -0.41 8.03 -13.38
C VAL A 221 -1.65 8.69 -12.75
N PRO A 222 -2.69 7.91 -12.40
CA PRO A 222 -3.82 8.44 -11.63
C PRO A 222 -3.36 9.06 -10.30
N GLU A 223 -3.90 10.22 -9.93
CA GLU A 223 -3.53 10.97 -8.73
C GLU A 223 -4.20 10.37 -7.47
N HIS A 224 -3.85 9.13 -7.15
CA HIS A 224 -4.38 8.38 -6.01
C HIS A 224 -3.38 7.28 -5.59
N HIS A 225 -3.61 6.65 -4.44
CA HIS A 225 -2.99 5.37 -4.05
C HIS A 225 -2.91 4.37 -5.21
N ILE A 226 -1.77 3.70 -5.37
CA ILE A 226 -1.50 2.76 -6.46
C ILE A 226 -2.56 1.67 -6.55
N MET A 227 -2.96 1.12 -5.40
CA MET A 227 -3.98 0.09 -5.24
C MET A 227 -5.39 0.50 -5.72
N MET A 228 -5.65 1.79 -5.92
CA MET A 228 -6.95 2.28 -6.40
C MET A 228 -7.07 2.22 -7.92
N TYR A 229 -5.95 2.08 -8.64
CA TYR A 229 -5.96 2.00 -10.10
C TYR A 229 -5.21 0.80 -10.67
N THR A 230 -4.33 0.16 -9.90
CA THR A 230 -3.63 -1.06 -10.30
C THR A 230 -3.31 -1.95 -9.09
N VAL A 231 -3.23 -3.26 -9.29
CA VAL A 231 -2.81 -4.22 -8.24
C VAL A 231 -2.09 -5.40 -8.87
N PRO A 232 -0.98 -5.90 -8.28
CA PRO A 232 -0.39 -7.17 -8.69
C PRO A 232 -1.34 -8.33 -8.35
N LEU A 233 -1.51 -9.24 -9.31
CA LEU A 233 -2.23 -10.51 -9.12
C LEU A 233 -1.26 -11.66 -8.82
N ASP A 234 -0.01 -11.54 -9.29
CA ASP A 234 1.18 -12.31 -8.94
C ASP A 234 2.42 -11.61 -9.54
N ASP A 235 3.58 -12.30 -9.59
CA ASP A 235 4.84 -11.77 -10.13
C ASP A 235 4.83 -11.53 -11.66
N ARG A 236 3.79 -11.93 -12.39
CA ARG A 236 3.71 -11.79 -13.85
C ARG A 236 2.41 -11.16 -14.33
N ARG A 237 1.39 -11.10 -13.50
CA ARG A 237 0.05 -10.60 -13.84
C ARG A 237 -0.29 -9.36 -13.03
N MET A 238 -0.79 -8.35 -13.71
CA MET A 238 -1.28 -7.11 -13.12
C MET A 238 -2.73 -6.88 -13.52
N LEU A 239 -3.50 -6.25 -12.65
CA LEU A 239 -4.83 -5.75 -12.95
C LEU A 239 -4.81 -4.22 -12.95
N VAL A 240 -5.25 -3.60 -14.04
CA VAL A 240 -5.33 -2.13 -14.15
C VAL A 240 -6.76 -1.72 -14.44
N GLY A 241 -7.24 -0.65 -13.81
CA GLY A 241 -8.55 -0.07 -14.10
C GLY A 241 -8.69 0.41 -15.56
N ASP A 242 -9.90 0.38 -16.09
CA ASP A 242 -10.26 0.82 -17.44
C ASP A 242 -11.46 1.76 -17.40
N VAL A 243 -11.15 3.06 -17.49
CA VAL A 243 -12.13 4.14 -17.36
C VAL A 243 -13.14 4.09 -18.52
N ARG A 244 -12.67 3.75 -19.75
CA ARG A 244 -13.55 3.67 -20.92
C ARG A 244 -14.48 2.48 -20.86
N LEU A 245 -14.01 1.33 -20.35
CA LEU A 245 -14.86 0.19 -20.07
C LEU A 245 -15.92 0.53 -19.01
N GLY A 246 -15.53 1.21 -17.93
CA GLY A 246 -16.46 1.69 -16.91
C GLY A 246 -17.57 2.56 -17.50
N LYS A 247 -17.22 3.56 -18.34
CA LYS A 247 -18.21 4.41 -19.01
C LYS A 247 -19.13 3.66 -19.97
N ARG A 248 -18.60 2.67 -20.72
CA ARG A 248 -19.44 1.84 -21.62
C ARG A 248 -20.45 0.99 -20.84
N LEU A 249 -20.04 0.42 -19.71
CA LEU A 249 -20.88 -0.47 -18.90
C LEU A 249 -21.86 0.29 -18.00
N ALA A 250 -21.54 1.53 -17.63
CA ALA A 250 -22.40 2.40 -16.83
C ALA A 250 -22.45 3.82 -17.44
N PRO A 251 -23.14 4.00 -18.59
CA PRO A 251 -23.19 5.29 -19.28
C PRO A 251 -23.80 6.41 -18.42
N ASP A 252 -24.69 6.06 -17.49
CA ASP A 252 -25.39 6.99 -16.60
C ASP A 252 -24.66 7.24 -15.27
N ALA A 253 -23.53 6.57 -15.02
CA ALA A 253 -22.75 6.83 -13.81
C ALA A 253 -22.19 8.26 -13.82
N VAL A 254 -22.30 8.94 -12.68
CA VAL A 254 -21.69 10.26 -12.46
C VAL A 254 -20.18 10.08 -12.48
N ALA A 255 -19.52 10.63 -13.51
CA ALA A 255 -18.08 10.53 -13.72
C ALA A 255 -17.46 11.93 -13.75
N ASP A 256 -16.17 12.00 -13.45
CA ASP A 256 -15.40 13.26 -13.52
C ASP A 256 -15.42 13.84 -14.96
N PRO A 257 -15.64 15.16 -15.13
CA PRO A 257 -15.60 15.81 -16.44
C PRO A 257 -14.28 15.62 -17.21
N ALA A 258 -13.15 15.42 -16.50
CA ALA A 258 -11.84 15.12 -17.09
C ALA A 258 -11.67 13.65 -17.50
N PHE A 259 -12.77 12.96 -17.82
CA PHE A 259 -12.84 11.54 -18.15
C PHE A 259 -11.72 11.03 -19.09
N GLU A 260 -11.47 11.70 -20.22
CA GLU A 260 -10.45 11.26 -21.18
C GLU A 260 -9.02 11.40 -20.64
N GLN A 261 -8.77 12.42 -19.82
CA GLN A 261 -7.48 12.60 -19.15
C GLN A 261 -7.25 11.47 -18.14
N HIS A 262 -8.27 11.10 -17.37
CA HIS A 262 -8.20 9.94 -16.49
C HIS A 262 -7.96 8.65 -17.29
N ALA A 263 -8.71 8.41 -18.36
CA ALA A 263 -8.52 7.23 -19.20
C ALA A 263 -7.07 7.11 -19.71
N ALA A 264 -6.49 8.22 -20.21
CA ALA A 264 -5.11 8.24 -20.69
C ALA A 264 -4.07 7.88 -19.60
N ARG A 265 -4.30 8.27 -18.35
CA ARG A 265 -3.43 7.93 -17.21
C ARG A 265 -3.47 6.43 -16.90
N PHE A 266 -4.65 5.82 -16.86
CA PHE A 266 -4.81 4.38 -16.66
C PHE A 266 -4.24 3.55 -17.82
N ASP A 267 -4.37 4.03 -19.06
CA ASP A 267 -3.79 3.38 -20.24
C ASP A 267 -2.26 3.42 -20.20
N ARG A 268 -1.68 4.56 -19.79
CA ARG A 268 -0.23 4.69 -19.63
C ARG A 268 0.34 3.69 -18.63
N VAL A 269 -0.32 3.53 -17.48
CA VAL A 269 0.08 2.52 -16.47
C VAL A 269 0.08 1.11 -17.08
N ALA A 270 -0.97 0.74 -17.82
CA ALA A 270 -1.01 -0.58 -18.45
C ALA A 270 0.07 -0.77 -19.52
N ILE A 271 0.30 0.22 -20.38
CA ILE A 271 1.36 0.17 -21.40
C ILE A 271 2.74 0.03 -20.75
N GLU A 272 2.99 0.78 -19.67
CA GLU A 272 4.26 0.70 -18.95
C GLU A 272 4.47 -0.69 -18.34
N LEU A 273 3.47 -1.26 -17.68
CA LEU A 273 3.55 -2.61 -17.12
C LEU A 273 3.76 -3.68 -18.21
N ILE A 274 3.04 -3.59 -19.33
CA ILE A 274 3.25 -4.49 -20.48
C ILE A 274 4.69 -4.38 -21.01
N SER A 275 5.21 -3.15 -21.14
CA SER A 275 6.59 -2.93 -21.61
C SER A 275 7.67 -3.53 -20.70
N ARG A 276 7.33 -3.77 -19.43
CA ARG A 276 8.17 -4.42 -18.43
C ARG A 276 7.97 -5.94 -18.35
N GLY A 277 7.15 -6.51 -19.23
CA GLY A 277 6.93 -7.95 -19.35
C GLY A 277 5.76 -8.50 -18.53
N PHE A 278 4.97 -7.65 -17.89
CA PHE A 278 3.77 -8.09 -17.18
C PHE A 278 2.61 -8.37 -18.17
N THR A 279 1.83 -9.40 -17.88
CA THR A 279 0.51 -9.59 -18.48
C THR A 279 -0.49 -8.70 -17.77
N VAL A 280 -1.16 -7.81 -18.49
CA VAL A 280 -2.11 -6.86 -17.89
C VAL A 280 -3.55 -7.23 -18.24
N ALA A 281 -4.36 -7.49 -17.20
CA ALA A 281 -5.81 -7.55 -17.31
C ALA A 281 -6.44 -6.17 -17.03
N ARG A 282 -7.64 -5.92 -17.59
CA ARG A 282 -8.34 -4.64 -17.52
C ARG A 282 -9.70 -4.80 -16.84
N VAL A 283 -9.97 -4.00 -15.82
CA VAL A 283 -11.21 -4.06 -15.02
C VAL A 283 -11.95 -2.72 -15.08
N PRO A 284 -13.30 -2.66 -15.17
CA PRO A 284 -13.99 -1.37 -15.24
C PRO A 284 -13.67 -0.48 -14.04
N VAL A 285 -13.54 0.84 -14.27
CA VAL A 285 -13.44 1.83 -13.20
C VAL A 285 -14.27 3.06 -13.55
N VAL A 286 -14.89 3.69 -12.54
CA VAL A 286 -15.50 5.03 -12.70
C VAL A 286 -14.80 5.99 -11.75
N VAL A 287 -14.16 7.01 -12.32
CA VAL A 287 -13.58 8.11 -11.55
C VAL A 287 -14.69 9.11 -11.25
N LEU A 288 -14.96 9.37 -9.96
CA LEU A 288 -16.03 10.28 -9.54
C LEU A 288 -15.54 11.74 -9.56
N PRO A 289 -16.45 12.73 -9.74
CA PRO A 289 -16.10 14.14 -9.70
C PRO A 289 -15.43 14.56 -8.39
N GLY A 290 -14.49 15.51 -8.47
CA GLY A 290 -13.81 16.05 -7.28
C GLY A 290 -12.55 15.27 -6.88
N ALA A 291 -12.01 14.51 -7.82
CA ALA A 291 -10.66 13.91 -7.84
C ALA A 291 -10.29 12.87 -6.76
N GLY A 292 -11.14 12.55 -5.78
CA GLY A 292 -10.72 11.69 -4.65
C GLY A 292 -11.27 10.27 -4.60
N SER A 293 -12.35 9.92 -5.31
CA SER A 293 -13.05 8.64 -5.10
C SER A 293 -13.28 7.89 -6.39
N TYR A 294 -13.06 6.59 -6.40
CA TYR A 294 -13.32 5.71 -7.54
C TYR A 294 -14.33 4.62 -7.19
N VAL A 295 -15.17 4.25 -8.15
CA VAL A 295 -15.76 2.91 -8.20
C VAL A 295 -14.70 2.02 -8.85
N THR A 296 -13.91 1.31 -8.03
CA THR A 296 -12.74 0.55 -8.48
C THR A 296 -12.73 -0.88 -7.91
N TYR A 297 -12.40 -1.85 -8.75
CA TYR A 297 -12.33 -3.24 -8.34
C TYR A 297 -10.90 -3.72 -8.08
N THR A 298 -9.89 -2.86 -8.26
CA THR A 298 -8.50 -3.18 -7.92
C THR A 298 -8.23 -3.10 -6.42
N ASN A 299 -8.99 -2.26 -5.69
CA ASN A 299 -8.84 -2.05 -4.25
C ASN A 299 -9.64 -3.09 -3.44
N ALA A 300 -9.32 -4.36 -3.70
CA ALA A 300 -9.91 -5.54 -3.06
C ALA A 300 -8.99 -6.08 -1.96
N LEU A 301 -9.45 -7.13 -1.27
CA LEU A 301 -8.61 -7.95 -0.38
C LEU A 301 -8.42 -9.32 -1.04
N PHE A 302 -7.17 -9.81 -1.05
CA PHE A 302 -6.80 -11.07 -1.68
C PHE A 302 -6.30 -12.08 -0.66
N ASP A 303 -6.64 -13.34 -0.88
CA ASP A 303 -6.38 -14.44 0.02
C ASP A 303 -6.18 -15.73 -0.79
N ARG A 304 -5.76 -16.80 -0.13
CA ARG A 304 -5.62 -18.12 -0.72
C ARG A 304 -6.09 -19.16 0.28
N ASP A 305 -6.93 -20.07 -0.17
CA ASP A 305 -7.30 -21.26 0.59
C ASP A 305 -6.80 -22.53 -0.12
N ALA A 306 -7.16 -23.69 0.42
CA ALA A 306 -6.80 -24.97 -0.17
C ALA A 306 -7.37 -25.20 -1.59
N ALA A 307 -8.45 -24.50 -1.96
CA ALA A 307 -9.08 -24.59 -3.28
C ALA A 307 -8.47 -23.62 -4.29
N GLY A 308 -7.81 -22.54 -3.85
CA GLY A 308 -7.09 -21.63 -4.73
C GLY A 308 -7.16 -20.16 -4.28
N PRO A 309 -6.90 -19.22 -5.20
CA PRO A 309 -6.93 -17.81 -4.89
C PRO A 309 -8.37 -17.32 -4.67
N VAL A 310 -8.54 -16.43 -3.69
CA VAL A 310 -9.82 -15.85 -3.28
C VAL A 310 -9.70 -14.33 -3.39
N VAL A 311 -10.74 -13.69 -3.91
CA VAL A 311 -10.86 -12.23 -3.90
C VAL A 311 -12.12 -11.84 -3.14
N TYR A 312 -11.93 -11.04 -2.09
CA TYR A 312 -13.02 -10.32 -1.43
C TYR A 312 -13.26 -9.05 -2.24
N LEU A 313 -14.18 -9.12 -3.20
CA LEU A 313 -14.39 -8.12 -4.24
C LEU A 313 -15.30 -6.99 -3.74
N PRO A 314 -14.87 -5.71 -3.71
CA PRO A 314 -15.77 -4.61 -3.43
C PRO A 314 -16.87 -4.52 -4.49
N THR A 315 -18.10 -4.29 -4.05
CA THR A 315 -19.27 -4.05 -4.90
C THR A 315 -19.97 -2.75 -4.52
N TYR A 316 -20.57 -2.10 -5.51
CA TYR A 316 -20.99 -0.70 -5.40
C TYR A 316 -22.50 -0.51 -5.61
N ARG A 317 -23.27 -1.61 -5.68
CA ARG A 317 -24.67 -1.63 -6.13
C ARG A 317 -24.83 -1.09 -7.55
N MET A 318 -23.80 -1.28 -8.36
CA MET A 318 -23.76 -0.94 -9.77
C MET A 318 -23.73 -2.24 -10.55
N ARG A 319 -24.88 -2.93 -10.60
CA ARG A 319 -25.01 -4.34 -11.02
C ARG A 319 -24.21 -4.70 -12.27
N THR A 320 -24.20 -3.85 -13.31
CA THR A 320 -23.47 -4.11 -14.55
C THR A 320 -21.95 -4.08 -14.34
N LEU A 321 -21.44 -3.11 -13.59
CA LEU A 321 -20.01 -3.01 -13.26
C LEU A 321 -19.59 -4.11 -12.29
N ASP A 322 -20.38 -4.34 -11.23
CA ASP A 322 -20.11 -5.36 -10.21
C ASP A 322 -20.01 -6.75 -10.86
N ARG A 323 -20.94 -7.06 -11.77
CA ARG A 323 -20.93 -8.33 -12.51
C ARG A 323 -19.73 -8.44 -13.44
N ALA A 324 -19.41 -7.39 -14.21
CA ALA A 324 -18.28 -7.44 -15.13
C ALA A 324 -16.94 -7.64 -14.40
N ALA A 325 -16.77 -7.03 -13.22
CA ALA A 325 -15.60 -7.27 -12.39
C ALA A 325 -15.56 -8.70 -11.82
N ALA A 326 -16.70 -9.21 -11.32
CA ALA A 326 -16.79 -10.58 -10.82
C ALA A 326 -16.49 -11.63 -11.92
N ASP A 327 -17.04 -11.44 -13.12
CA ASP A 327 -16.82 -12.31 -14.27
C ASP A 327 -15.32 -12.33 -14.64
N LEU A 328 -14.66 -11.17 -14.68
CA LEU A 328 -13.21 -11.07 -14.94
C LEU A 328 -12.37 -11.80 -13.88
N TYR A 329 -12.65 -11.60 -12.59
CA TYR A 329 -11.90 -12.29 -11.54
C TYR A 329 -12.09 -13.81 -11.58
N THR A 330 -13.30 -14.25 -11.92
CA THR A 330 -13.60 -15.68 -12.14
C THR A 330 -12.78 -16.23 -13.30
N GLU A 331 -12.69 -15.51 -14.43
CA GLU A 331 -11.84 -15.87 -15.58
C GLU A 331 -10.35 -15.93 -15.20
N LEU A 332 -9.89 -15.04 -14.33
CA LEU A 332 -8.53 -15.02 -13.80
C LEU A 332 -8.23 -16.14 -12.79
N GLY A 333 -9.23 -16.99 -12.49
CA GLY A 333 -9.12 -18.17 -11.63
C GLY A 333 -9.41 -17.91 -10.15
N TYR A 334 -9.96 -16.75 -9.79
CA TYR A 334 -10.30 -16.43 -8.41
C TYR A 334 -11.69 -16.96 -8.04
N ARG A 335 -11.82 -17.44 -6.80
CA ARG A 335 -13.11 -17.53 -6.14
C ARG A 335 -13.54 -16.12 -5.69
N VAL A 336 -14.60 -15.61 -6.28
CA VAL A 336 -15.12 -14.26 -5.97
C VAL A 336 -16.05 -14.30 -4.77
N VAL A 337 -15.77 -13.47 -3.77
CA VAL A 337 -16.69 -13.22 -2.65
C VAL A 337 -17.03 -11.73 -2.59
N PRO A 338 -18.26 -11.33 -2.96
CA PRO A 338 -18.64 -9.92 -3.03
C PRO A 338 -18.80 -9.32 -1.63
N ILE A 339 -18.32 -8.08 -1.47
CA ILE A 339 -18.49 -7.25 -0.27
C ILE A 339 -19.11 -5.91 -0.68
N ASP A 340 -20.32 -5.60 -0.22
CA ASP A 340 -20.99 -4.32 -0.52
C ASP A 340 -20.31 -3.16 0.24
N VAL A 341 -19.64 -2.29 -0.52
CA VAL A 341 -18.97 -1.06 -0.05
C VAL A 341 -19.72 0.22 -0.44
N SER A 342 -20.94 0.10 -0.99
CA SER A 342 -21.74 1.23 -1.48
C SER A 342 -22.03 2.29 -0.42
N THR A 343 -21.95 1.93 0.87
CA THR A 343 -22.16 2.85 1.98
C THR A 343 -20.98 3.79 2.21
N MET A 344 -19.77 3.48 1.75
CA MET A 344 -18.54 4.18 2.14
C MET A 344 -17.65 4.66 1.00
N PHE A 345 -17.80 4.15 -0.22
CA PHE A 345 -16.85 4.45 -1.30
C PHE A 345 -16.73 5.93 -1.68
N THR A 346 -17.76 6.73 -1.40
CA THR A 346 -17.75 8.20 -1.61
C THR A 346 -16.86 8.95 -0.62
N LEU A 347 -16.19 8.24 0.29
CA LEU A 347 -15.27 8.79 1.29
C LEU A 347 -13.80 8.60 0.88
N ASN A 348 -13.52 8.48 -0.42
CA ASN A 348 -12.17 8.33 -0.99
C ASN A 348 -11.49 7.00 -0.63
N GLY A 349 -12.23 5.90 -0.65
CA GLY A 349 -11.67 4.57 -0.38
C GLY A 349 -12.54 3.42 -0.88
N SER A 350 -11.99 2.21 -0.79
CA SER A 350 -12.72 0.96 -1.00
C SER A 350 -12.27 -0.08 0.05
N LEU A 351 -12.62 -1.35 -0.15
CA LEU A 351 -12.34 -2.42 0.82
C LEU A 351 -10.86 -2.51 1.19
N GLY A 352 -9.96 -2.44 0.21
CA GLY A 352 -8.51 -2.49 0.41
C GLY A 352 -7.95 -1.32 1.23
N CYS A 353 -8.66 -0.20 1.31
CA CYS A 353 -8.28 0.93 2.19
C CYS A 353 -8.70 0.71 3.65
N LEU A 354 -9.70 -0.14 3.92
CA LEU A 354 -10.21 -0.44 5.27
C LEU A 354 -9.47 -1.58 5.96
N VAL A 355 -8.62 -2.31 5.22
CA VAL A 355 -7.93 -3.51 5.68
C VAL A 355 -6.45 -3.39 5.34
N ASN A 356 -5.59 -3.59 6.33
CA ASN A 356 -4.15 -3.72 6.14
C ASN A 356 -3.75 -5.19 6.34
N VAL A 357 -3.12 -5.80 5.35
CA VAL A 357 -2.63 -7.18 5.48
C VAL A 357 -1.31 -7.15 6.23
N LEU A 358 -1.32 -7.66 7.45
CA LEU A 358 -0.15 -7.62 8.34
C LEU A 358 0.75 -8.85 8.17
N ALA A 359 0.18 -10.00 7.80
CA ALA A 359 0.93 -11.23 7.58
C ALA A 359 0.16 -12.18 6.65
N ARG A 360 0.91 -12.94 5.86
CA ARG A 360 0.44 -14.07 5.06
C ARG A 360 1.47 -15.21 5.12
N ASP A 361 1.03 -16.43 4.79
CA ASP A 361 1.90 -17.61 4.66
C ASP A 361 2.86 -17.54 3.46
#